data_AF-A0A942FP87-F1
#
_entry.id   AF-A0A942FP87-F1
#
_cell.length_a   1.000
_cell.length_b   1.000
_cell.length_c   1.000
_cell.angle_alpha   90.00
_cell.angle_beta   90.00
_cell.angle_gamma   90.00
#
_symmetry.space_group_name_H-M   'P 1'
#
loop_
_entity.id
_entity.type
_entity.pdbx_description
1 polymer ?
#
loop_
_entity_poly.entity_id
_entity_poly.type
_entity_poly.pdbx_seq_one_letter_code
_entity_poly.pdbx_strand_id
1 'polypeptide(L)'
;AHISKETMKYLAGFPGRFIYVHTPKHGSWLNLVETLFGKMARTFLKHIRVTSKKELKDRILLGIKEINDSPVVHRWKKFNFAQNF
;
A
#
# COMPACT_ATOMS: atom_id res chain seq x y z
N ALA A 1 1.97 -15.18 -9.21
CA ALA A 1 1.71 -13.79 -9.67
C ALA A 1 0.28 -13.42 -9.27
N HIS A 2 -0.03 -12.13 -9.07
CA HIS A 2 -1.33 -11.71 -8.53
C HIS A 2 -2.55 -12.04 -9.41
N ILE A 3 -2.35 -12.39 -10.68
CA ILE A 3 -3.39 -12.83 -11.64
C ILE A 3 -3.38 -14.34 -11.91
N SER A 4 -2.56 -15.13 -11.23
CA SER A 4 -2.40 -16.56 -11.54
C SER A 4 -3.60 -17.39 -11.09
N LYS A 5 -3.82 -18.55 -11.71
CA LYS A 5 -4.91 -19.47 -11.36
C LYS A 5 -4.84 -19.89 -9.88
N GLU A 6 -3.63 -20.10 -9.37
CA GLU A 6 -3.38 -20.47 -7.98
C GLU A 6 -3.80 -19.36 -7.01
N THR A 7 -3.49 -18.09 -7.35
CA THR A 7 -3.87 -16.94 -6.53
C THR A 7 -5.38 -16.74 -6.53
N MET A 8 -6.03 -16.83 -7.70
CA MET A 8 -7.48 -16.70 -7.79
C MET A 8 -8.20 -17.83 -7.04
N LYS A 9 -7.68 -19.06 -7.10
CA LYS A 9 -8.19 -20.21 -6.33
C LYS A 9 -8.07 -19.98 -4.83
N TYR A 10 -6.93 -19.44 -4.36
CA TYR A 10 -6.73 -19.11 -2.95
C TYR A 10 -7.73 -18.04 -2.47
N LEU A 11 -7.89 -16.95 -3.23
CA LEU A 11 -8.82 -15.87 -2.88
C LEU A 11 -10.28 -16.36 -2.82
N ALA A 12 -10.68 -17.22 -3.76
CA ALA A 12 -12.01 -17.83 -3.79
C ALA A 12 -12.29 -18.74 -2.58
N GLY A 13 -11.25 -19.20 -1.87
CA GLY A 13 -11.39 -19.98 -0.63
C GLY A 13 -11.94 -19.19 0.57
N PHE A 14 -12.05 -17.86 0.46
CA PHE A 14 -12.53 -16.99 1.54
C PHE A 14 -13.72 -16.13 1.08
N PRO A 15 -14.93 -16.72 0.97
CA PRO A 15 -16.11 -16.01 0.48
C PRO A 15 -16.44 -14.81 1.39
N GLY A 16 -16.77 -13.66 0.78
CA GLY A 16 -17.10 -12.41 1.48
C GLY A 16 -15.91 -11.65 2.07
N ARG A 17 -14.68 -12.21 2.02
CA ARG A 17 -13.49 -11.56 2.58
C ARG A 17 -12.73 -10.72 1.55
N PHE A 18 -12.67 -11.16 0.31
CA PHE A 18 -11.88 -10.51 -0.73
C PHE A 18 -12.75 -10.16 -1.94
N ILE A 19 -12.58 -8.94 -2.44
CA ILE A 19 -13.09 -8.50 -3.74
C ILE A 19 -11.85 -8.19 -4.59
N TYR A 20 -11.62 -9.00 -5.62
CA TYR A 20 -10.51 -8.76 -6.53
C TYR A 20 -10.87 -7.65 -7.52
N VAL A 21 -10.12 -6.55 -7.47
CA VAL A 21 -10.28 -5.42 -8.39
C VAL A 21 -8.98 -5.23 -9.16
N HIS A 22 -9.05 -5.28 -10.48
CA HIS A 22 -7.91 -4.95 -11.32
C HIS A 22 -7.82 -3.43 -11.47
N THR A 23 -6.69 -2.83 -11.06
CA THR A 23 -6.43 -1.42 -11.33
C THR A 23 -6.31 -1.19 -12.84
N PRO A 24 -6.94 -0.16 -13.43
CA PRO A 24 -6.78 0.13 -14.86
C PRO A 24 -5.31 0.26 -15.24
N LYS A 25 -4.95 -0.14 -16.47
CA LYS A 25 -3.54 -0.16 -16.93
C LYS A 25 -2.81 1.19 -16.80
N HIS A 26 -3.55 2.30 -16.89
CA HIS A 26 -3.04 3.67 -16.73
C HIS A 26 -3.55 4.35 -15.45
N GLY A 27 -4.06 3.57 -14.49
CA GLY A 27 -4.66 4.01 -13.24
C GLY A 27 -3.78 3.81 -12.01
N SER A 28 -2.45 3.76 -12.16
CA SER A 28 -1.53 3.57 -11.03
C SER A 28 -1.67 4.66 -9.95
N TRP A 29 -2.14 5.85 -10.33
CA TRP A 29 -2.44 6.93 -9.39
C TRP A 29 -3.53 6.58 -8.36
N LEU A 30 -4.37 5.57 -8.62
CA LEU A 30 -5.35 5.03 -7.66
C LEU A 30 -4.71 4.11 -6.61
N ASN A 31 -3.44 3.72 -6.80
CA ASN A 31 -2.77 2.77 -5.93
C ASN A 31 -2.22 3.47 -4.67
N LEU A 32 -2.96 3.38 -3.56
CA LEU A 32 -2.57 3.97 -2.27
C LEU A 32 -1.22 3.45 -1.78
N VAL A 33 -0.86 2.20 -2.09
CA VAL A 33 0.42 1.63 -1.66
C VAL A 33 1.61 2.34 -2.33
N GLU A 34 1.46 2.78 -3.58
CA GLU A 34 2.49 3.53 -4.30
C GLU A 34 2.67 4.92 -3.68
N THR A 35 1.59 5.55 -3.24
CA THR A 35 1.66 6.83 -2.51
C THR A 35 2.39 6.66 -1.17
N LEU A 36 2.12 5.58 -0.44
CA LEU A 36 2.81 5.25 0.80
C LEU A 36 4.32 5.04 0.55
N PHE A 37 4.68 4.25 -0.46
CA PHE A 37 6.08 4.06 -0.83
C PHE A 37 6.76 5.36 -1.25
N GLY A 38 6.07 6.24 -1.99
CA GLY A 38 6.58 7.57 -2.30
C GLY A 38 6.85 8.42 -1.05
N LYS A 39 5.98 8.34 -0.03
CA LYS A 39 6.19 9.01 1.26
C LYS A 39 7.39 8.42 2.00
N MET A 40 7.49 7.10 2.13
CA MET A 40 8.62 6.42 2.77
C MET A 40 9.95 6.74 2.06
N ALA A 41 9.94 6.70 0.72
CA ALA A 41 11.06 7.07 -0.14
C ALA A 41 11.58 8.47 0.18
N ARG A 42 10.70 9.47 0.31
CA ARG A 42 11.08 10.87 0.56
C ARG A 42 11.38 11.22 2.01
N THR A 43 10.95 10.41 2.97
CA THR A 43 11.06 10.73 4.40
C THR A 43 12.30 10.07 5.01
N PHE A 44 12.28 8.76 5.18
CA PHE A 44 13.33 8.05 5.92
C PHE A 44 14.17 7.10 5.05
N LEU A 45 13.75 6.78 3.81
CA LEU A 45 14.53 5.90 2.93
C LEU A 45 15.57 6.64 2.07
N LYS A 46 15.31 7.89 1.64
CA LYS A 46 16.18 8.63 0.69
C LYS A 46 17.66 8.68 1.12
N HIS A 47 17.90 8.79 2.42
CA HIS A 47 19.24 8.97 2.99
C HIS A 47 19.56 7.89 4.02
N ILE A 48 18.84 6.76 3.98
CA ILE A 48 19.06 5.67 4.92
C ILE A 48 20.43 5.03 4.68
N ARG A 49 21.20 4.87 5.76
CA ARG A 49 22.45 4.11 5.77
C ARG A 49 22.32 3.05 6.86
N VAL A 50 22.58 1.81 6.50
CA VAL A 50 22.49 0.65 7.38
C VAL A 50 23.65 -0.29 7.11
N THR A 51 23.99 -1.11 8.11
CA THR A 51 25.10 -2.06 8.05
C THR A 51 24.63 -3.50 7.88
N SER A 52 23.33 -3.76 8.00
CA SER A 52 22.75 -5.09 7.85
C SER A 52 21.32 -5.08 7.33
N LYS A 53 20.87 -6.22 6.78
CA LYS A 53 19.48 -6.44 6.39
C LYS A 53 18.52 -6.39 7.58
N LYS A 54 18.97 -6.83 8.76
CA LYS A 54 18.19 -6.77 9.99
C LYS A 54 17.91 -5.31 10.37
N GLU A 55 18.95 -4.47 10.38
CA GLU A 55 18.80 -3.04 10.66
C GLU A 55 17.87 -2.35 9.66
N LEU A 56 17.98 -2.68 8.35
CA LEU A 56 17.05 -2.16 7.35
C LEU A 56 15.59 -2.51 7.67
N LYS A 57 15.33 -3.77 8.01
CA LYS A 57 13.99 -4.25 8.38
C LYS A 57 13.48 -3.50 9.61
N ASP A 58 14.31 -3.40 10.65
CA ASP A 58 13.92 -2.78 11.92
C ASP A 58 13.58 -1.29 11.71
N ARG A 59 14.38 -0.56 10.92
CA ARG A 59 14.09 0.85 10.58
C ARG A 59 12.83 1.03 9.72
N ILE A 60 12.58 0.13 8.77
CA ILE A 60 11.33 0.15 7.97
C ILE A 60 10.12 -0.10 8.86
N LEU A 61 10.20 -1.09 9.76
CA LEU A 61 9.11 -1.41 10.69
C LEU A 61 8.85 -0.27 11.67
N LEU A 62 9.90 0.41 12.15
CA LEU A 62 9.75 1.60 12.97
C LEU A 62 9.00 2.72 12.21
N GLY A 63 9.41 3.03 10.97
CA GLY A 63 8.73 4.04 10.16
C GLY A 63 7.25 3.68 9.89
N ILE A 64 6.94 2.39 9.68
CA ILE A 64 5.55 1.93 9.55
C ILE A 64 4.78 2.12 10.86
N LYS A 65 5.39 1.77 12.01
CA LYS A 65 4.77 1.97 13.33
C LYS A 65 4.44 3.44 13.55
N GLU A 66 5.37 4.35 13.29
CA GLU A 66 5.16 5.80 13.45
C GLU A 66 4.04 6.33 12.54
N ILE A 67 3.96 5.82 11.30
CA ILE A 67 2.85 6.16 10.38
C ILE A 67 1.50 5.67 10.94
N ASN A 68 1.47 4.48 11.54
CA ASN A 68 0.24 3.91 12.13
C ASN A 68 -0.17 4.61 13.43
N ASP A 69 0.79 5.08 14.23
CA ASP A 69 0.52 5.81 15.46
C ASP A 69 -0.07 7.21 15.19
N SER A 70 0.14 7.76 13.99
CA SER A 70 -0.41 9.05 13.55
C SER A 70 -0.82 9.01 12.08
N PRO A 71 -1.91 8.29 11.74
CA PRO A 71 -2.30 8.06 10.37
C PRO A 71 -2.84 9.34 9.73
N VAL A 72 -2.37 9.63 8.51
CA VAL A 72 -2.94 10.69 7.69
C VAL A 72 -3.92 10.07 6.70
N VAL A 73 -5.20 10.39 6.84
CA VAL A 73 -6.25 9.92 5.93
C VAL A 73 -5.97 10.44 4.52
N HIS A 74 -5.80 9.53 3.57
CA HIS A 74 -5.66 9.90 2.17
C HIS A 74 -6.98 10.52 1.67
N ARG A 75 -6.91 11.73 1.10
CA ARG A 75 -8.06 12.41 0.52
C ARG A 75 -7.84 12.61 -0.97
N TRP A 76 -8.69 11.98 -1.77
CA TRP A 76 -8.71 12.17 -3.20
C TRP A 76 -9.26 13.56 -3.53
N LYS A 77 -8.42 14.45 -4.07
CA LYS A 77 -8.85 15.82 -4.40
C LYS A 77 -9.82 15.90 -5.59
N LYS A 78 -9.81 14.90 -6.46
CA LYS A 78 -10.58 14.87 -7.72
C LYS A 78 -11.74 13.88 -7.71
N PHE A 79 -12.04 13.25 -6.57
CA PHE A 79 -13.14 12.30 -6.43
C PHE A 79 -14.07 12.76 -5.32
N ASN A 80 -15.31 13.08 -5.67
CA ASN A 80 -16.36 13.31 -4.70
C ASN A 80 -17.13 12.00 -4.51
N PHE A 81 -16.89 11.30 -3.40
CA PHE A 81 -17.60 10.06 -3.07
C PHE A 81 -19.02 10.32 -2.54
N ALA A 82 -19.42 11.57 -2.33
CA ALA A 82 -20.67 11.96 -1.68
C ALA A 82 -21.94 11.78 -2.53
N GLN A 83 -21.87 11.17 -3.72
CA GLN A 83 -23.06 10.94 -4.56
C GLN A 83 -23.56 9.49 -4.59
N ASN A 84 -22.90 8.53 -3.94
CA ASN A 84 -23.24 7.10 -4.09
C ASN A 84 -23.46 6.37 -2.76
N PHE A 85 -24.05 7.02 -1.75
CA PHE A 85 -24.69 6.35 -0.61
C PHE A 85 -26.09 6.90 -0.42
#